data_AF-A0A075GR19-F1
#
_entry.id   AF-A0A075GR19-F1
#
_cell.length_a   1.000
_cell.length_b   1.000
_cell.length_c   1.000
_cell.angle_alpha   90.00
_cell.angle_beta   90.00
_cell.angle_gamma   90.00
#
_symmetry.space_group_name_H-M   'P 1'
#
loop_
_entity.id
_entity.type
_entity.pdbx_description
1 polymer ?
#
loop_
_entity_poly.entity_id
_entity_poly.type
_entity_poly.pdbx_seq_one_letter_code
_entity_poly.pdbx_strand_id
1 'polypeptide(L)'
;MDTKNIGLRNIEVADTKISYIDGQKGKLIYRGYDILDLTKNSNFEETCFLLLHDELPTKNEYSNFKTELVDARAIPKQMQINMGNWRKDADPMDVLQAFVAAFGGYYDEEFSTKEASYSRAINLIAKVPTIVSSWHRIRNGKKIIEPDSDLSHAANFLFMLNGEKPDPELERIFDICLILHADHTLNASTFAAREVASTRAHMYSAASAAVGALSGELHGGANYEVMRMLLDIKTEENVESYIKEKFERMKELWEWDMQYTKLLTLDLKY
;
A
#
# COMPACT_ATOMS: atom_id res chain seq x y z
N MET A 1 30.52 -21.30 9.57
CA MET A 1 29.67 -20.14 9.94
C MET A 1 28.25 -20.62 9.84
N ASP A 2 27.46 -20.49 10.90
CA ASP A 2 26.05 -20.86 10.88
C ASP A 2 25.25 -19.80 10.11
N THR A 3 24.41 -20.26 9.18
CA THR A 3 23.51 -19.39 8.42
C THR A 3 22.40 -18.86 9.34
N LYS A 4 22.31 -17.54 9.52
CA LYS A 4 21.22 -16.89 10.27
C LYS A 4 20.12 -16.42 9.31
N ASN A 5 19.02 -17.17 9.21
CA ASN A 5 17.81 -16.72 8.53
C ASN A 5 16.77 -16.22 9.55
N ILE A 6 16.94 -14.98 10.02
CA ILE A 6 16.07 -14.40 11.07
C ILE A 6 15.05 -13.38 10.54
N GLY A 7 15.16 -12.95 9.28
CA GLY A 7 14.30 -11.89 8.72
C GLY A 7 14.38 -10.57 9.50
N LEU A 8 15.54 -10.26 10.10
CA LEU A 8 15.78 -9.10 10.98
C LEU A 8 14.87 -9.01 12.22
N ARG A 9 14.23 -10.11 12.64
CA ARG A 9 13.42 -10.13 13.87
C ARG A 9 14.27 -9.71 15.08
N ASN A 10 13.72 -8.79 15.88
CA ASN A 10 14.34 -8.21 17.07
C ASN A 10 15.67 -7.46 16.81
N ILE A 11 15.87 -6.95 15.60
CA ILE A 11 16.99 -6.07 15.28
C ILE A 11 16.48 -4.65 15.09
N GLU A 12 16.94 -3.74 15.94
CA GLU A 12 16.70 -2.31 15.77
C GLU A 12 17.63 -1.76 14.68
N VAL A 13 17.05 -1.14 13.64
CA VAL A 13 17.79 -0.71 12.44
C VAL A 13 17.77 0.80 12.22
N ALA A 14 16.80 1.53 12.81
CA ALA A 14 16.71 2.98 12.72
C ALA A 14 15.74 3.56 13.75
N ASP A 15 16.01 4.80 14.16
CA ASP A 15 15.04 5.63 14.88
C ASP A 15 14.02 6.27 13.93
N THR A 16 12.82 6.55 14.43
CA THR A 16 11.77 7.26 13.69
C THR A 16 10.91 8.12 14.61
N LYS A 17 10.40 9.23 14.06
CA LYS A 17 9.39 10.10 14.70
C LYS A 17 8.02 10.02 14.02
N ILE A 18 7.86 9.14 13.02
CA ILE A 18 6.67 9.07 12.16
C ILE A 18 5.52 8.38 12.89
N SER A 19 5.76 7.17 13.36
CA SER A 19 4.76 6.37 14.05
C SER A 19 5.36 5.50 15.14
N TYR A 20 4.49 4.99 16.00
CA TYR A 20 4.83 4.06 17.07
C TYR A 20 3.73 3.01 17.22
N ILE A 21 4.13 1.76 17.47
CA ILE A 21 3.23 0.63 17.73
C ILE A 21 3.52 0.06 19.11
N ASP A 22 2.48 -0.05 19.93
CA ASP A 22 2.46 -0.90 21.12
C ASP A 22 1.58 -2.13 20.82
N GLY A 23 2.23 -3.20 20.36
CA GLY A 23 1.55 -4.44 19.98
C GLY A 23 0.89 -5.18 21.15
N GLN A 24 1.31 -4.92 22.40
CA GLN A 24 0.68 -5.52 23.57
C GLN A 24 -0.63 -4.84 23.93
N LYS A 25 -0.71 -3.52 23.74
CA LYS A 25 -1.91 -2.71 24.00
C LYS A 25 -2.75 -2.46 22.75
N GLY A 26 -2.32 -2.96 21.59
CA GLY A 26 -2.99 -2.75 20.31
C GLY A 26 -3.06 -1.27 19.91
N LYS A 27 -2.03 -0.48 20.22
CA LYS A 27 -2.01 0.96 19.89
C LYS A 27 -1.12 1.24 18.69
N LEU A 28 -1.64 2.08 17.79
CA LEU A 28 -0.88 2.68 16.69
C LEU A 28 -1.02 4.19 16.79
N ILE A 29 0.12 4.88 16.78
CA ILE A 29 0.23 6.32 16.98
C ILE A 29 0.91 6.92 15.76
N TYR A 30 0.34 7.96 15.16
CA TYR A 30 0.96 8.78 14.12
C TYR A 30 1.33 10.15 14.68
N ARG A 31 2.61 10.50 14.68
CA ARG A 31 3.11 11.81 15.15
C ARG A 31 2.56 12.24 16.53
N GLY A 32 2.33 11.28 17.42
CA GLY A 32 1.77 11.51 18.76
C GLY A 32 0.25 11.42 18.88
N TYR A 33 -0.49 11.29 17.78
CA TYR A 33 -1.94 11.11 17.75
C TYR A 33 -2.33 9.64 17.68
N ASP A 34 -3.29 9.21 18.49
CA ASP A 34 -3.88 7.88 18.40
C ASP A 34 -4.63 7.75 17.06
N ILE A 35 -4.43 6.64 16.35
CA ILE A 35 -5.08 6.42 15.06
C ILE A 35 -6.62 6.41 15.17
N LEU A 36 -7.17 6.00 16.32
CA LEU A 36 -8.61 6.04 16.57
C LEU A 36 -9.14 7.46 16.66
N ASP A 37 -8.33 8.42 17.10
CA ASP A 37 -8.72 9.83 17.13
C ASP A 37 -8.68 10.43 15.71
N LEU A 38 -7.68 10.07 14.90
CA LEU A 38 -7.58 10.49 13.51
C LEU A 38 -8.76 9.96 12.68
N THR A 39 -9.07 8.67 12.80
CA THR A 39 -10.21 8.05 12.10
C THR A 39 -11.57 8.57 12.53
N LYS A 40 -11.70 9.26 13.67
CA LYS A 40 -12.96 9.89 14.10
C LYS A 40 -13.03 11.35 13.68
N ASN A 41 -11.93 12.08 13.84
CA ASN A 41 -11.93 13.55 13.81
C ASN A 41 -11.20 14.14 12.60
N SER A 42 -10.60 13.32 11.75
CA SER A 42 -9.81 13.74 10.59
C SER A 42 -10.17 12.96 9.33
N ASN A 43 -9.51 13.31 8.23
CA ASN A 43 -9.60 12.68 6.91
C ASN A 43 -8.20 12.26 6.41
N PHE A 44 -8.16 11.54 5.30
CA PHE A 44 -6.92 11.06 4.71
C PHE A 44 -5.97 12.20 4.32
N GLU A 45 -6.47 13.28 3.71
CA GLU A 45 -5.63 14.41 3.31
C GLU A 45 -4.95 15.12 4.50
N GLU A 46 -5.66 15.35 5.60
CA GLU A 46 -5.08 15.88 6.84
C GLU A 46 -4.06 14.91 7.45
N THR A 47 -4.33 13.60 7.38
CA THR A 47 -3.39 12.58 7.86
C THR A 47 -2.12 12.54 7.02
N CYS A 48 -2.23 12.67 5.70
CA CYS A 48 -1.06 12.82 4.81
C CYS A 48 -0.26 14.08 5.17
N PHE A 49 -0.94 15.20 5.41
CA PHE A 49 -0.28 16.43 5.82
C PHE A 49 0.49 16.23 7.13
N LEU A 50 -0.13 15.62 8.14
CA LEU A 50 0.49 15.30 9.43
C LEU A 50 1.75 14.45 9.28
N LEU A 51 1.68 13.38 8.48
CA LEU A 51 2.82 12.48 8.30
C LEU A 51 4.00 13.16 7.59
N LEU A 52 3.70 14.06 6.64
CA LEU A 52 4.68 14.81 5.84
C LEU A 52 5.26 16.03 6.59
N HIS A 53 4.47 16.72 7.42
CA HIS A 53 4.82 18.01 8.02
C HIS A 53 4.95 17.97 9.55
N ASP A 54 4.88 16.78 10.15
CA ASP A 54 4.99 16.52 11.60
C ASP A 54 3.81 17.02 12.46
N GLU A 55 3.00 17.97 11.98
CA GLU A 55 1.85 18.56 12.69
C GLU A 55 0.56 18.56 11.85
N LEU A 56 -0.60 18.64 12.49
CA LEU A 56 -1.90 18.78 11.81
C LEU A 56 -2.00 20.16 11.14
N PRO A 57 -2.61 20.26 9.95
CA PRO A 57 -2.67 21.52 9.22
C PRO A 57 -3.59 22.53 9.89
N THR A 58 -3.24 23.81 9.81
CA THR A 58 -4.22 24.89 9.95
C THR A 58 -5.18 24.88 8.76
N LYS A 59 -6.30 25.60 8.86
CA LYS A 59 -7.30 25.69 7.78
C LYS A 59 -6.71 26.14 6.43
N ASN A 60 -5.77 27.09 6.45
CA ASN A 60 -5.15 27.60 5.23
C ASN A 60 -4.17 26.58 4.64
N GLU A 61 -3.36 25.94 5.47
CA GLU A 61 -2.43 24.88 5.04
C GLU A 61 -3.19 23.70 4.46
N TYR A 62 -4.30 23.29 5.10
CA TYR A 62 -5.16 22.24 4.57
C TYR A 62 -5.73 22.60 3.21
N SER A 63 -6.25 23.82 3.04
CA SER A 63 -6.79 24.28 1.75
C SER A 63 -5.73 24.29 0.65
N ASN A 64 -4.51 24.72 0.96
CA ASN A 64 -3.40 24.73 0.01
C ASN A 64 -2.98 23.30 -0.36
N PHE A 65 -2.76 22.45 0.65
CA PHE A 65 -2.35 21.06 0.44
C PHE A 65 -3.39 20.25 -0.34
N LYS A 66 -4.68 20.45 -0.04
CA LYS A 66 -5.77 19.85 -0.82
C LYS A 66 -5.70 20.28 -2.30
N THR A 67 -5.42 21.56 -2.56
CA THR A 67 -5.28 22.08 -3.93
C THR A 67 -4.09 21.44 -4.64
N GLU A 68 -2.93 21.35 -3.97
CA GLU A 68 -1.74 20.67 -4.51
C GLU A 68 -2.01 19.20 -4.86
N LEU A 69 -2.73 18.48 -3.99
CA LEU A 69 -3.14 17.10 -4.26
C LEU A 69 -4.09 17.01 -5.45
N VAL A 70 -5.09 17.90 -5.55
CA VAL A 70 -6.06 17.92 -6.66
C VAL A 70 -5.36 18.18 -8.00
N ASP A 71 -4.51 19.20 -8.05
CA ASP A 71 -3.77 19.58 -9.27
C ASP A 71 -2.80 18.48 -9.71
N ALA A 72 -2.31 17.68 -8.76
CA ALA A 72 -1.43 16.56 -9.04
C ALA A 72 -2.15 15.26 -9.44
N ARG A 73 -3.50 15.16 -9.49
CA ARG A 73 -4.18 13.88 -9.77
C ARG A 73 -3.94 13.32 -11.18
N ALA A 74 -3.84 14.19 -12.19
CA ALA A 74 -3.73 13.74 -13.57
C ALA A 74 -2.39 13.03 -13.85
N ILE A 75 -2.44 11.92 -14.60
CA ILE A 75 -1.24 11.24 -15.12
C ILE A 75 -1.07 11.51 -16.62
N PRO A 76 0.15 11.41 -17.18
CA PRO A 76 0.34 11.59 -18.61
C PRO A 76 -0.51 10.62 -19.43
N LYS A 77 -1.21 11.11 -20.47
CA LYS A 77 -2.03 10.27 -21.36
C LYS A 77 -1.22 9.12 -21.98
N GLN A 78 0.05 9.35 -22.26
CA GLN A 78 0.94 8.32 -22.79
C GLN A 78 1.12 7.14 -21.83
N MET A 79 1.08 7.40 -20.52
CA MET A 79 1.15 6.38 -19.48
C MET A 79 -0.09 5.47 -19.53
N GLN A 80 -1.28 6.05 -19.67
CA GLN A 80 -2.54 5.31 -19.85
C GLN A 80 -2.56 4.51 -21.16
N ILE A 81 -2.04 5.09 -22.26
CA ILE A 81 -1.90 4.38 -23.54
C ILE A 81 -0.97 3.17 -23.36
N ASN A 82 0.16 3.34 -22.66
CA ASN A 82 1.11 2.27 -22.41
C ASN A 82 0.50 1.14 -21.57
N MET A 83 -0.35 1.45 -20.58
CA MET A 83 -1.12 0.44 -19.84
C MET A 83 -2.00 -0.41 -20.78
N GLY A 84 -2.57 0.20 -21.81
CA GLY A 84 -3.40 -0.49 -22.81
C GLY A 84 -2.67 -1.58 -23.63
N ASN A 85 -1.34 -1.56 -23.65
CA ASN A 85 -0.53 -2.56 -24.35
C ASN A 85 -0.20 -3.80 -23.50
N TRP A 86 -0.55 -3.80 -22.21
CA TRP A 86 -0.28 -4.92 -21.30
C TRP A 86 -1.34 -6.00 -21.42
N ARG A 87 -0.98 -7.24 -21.06
CA ARG A 87 -1.96 -8.34 -20.96
C ARG A 87 -3.01 -8.01 -19.90
N LYS A 88 -4.30 -8.14 -20.22
CA LYS A 88 -5.41 -7.73 -19.33
C LYS A 88 -5.46 -8.49 -18.00
N ASP A 89 -4.89 -9.68 -17.98
CA ASP A 89 -4.76 -10.56 -16.83
C ASP A 89 -3.43 -10.38 -16.07
N ALA A 90 -2.63 -9.34 -16.38
CA ALA A 90 -1.47 -8.98 -15.57
C ALA A 90 -1.89 -8.70 -14.12
N ASP A 91 -1.03 -9.08 -13.18
CA ASP A 91 -1.27 -8.84 -11.77
C ASP A 91 -1.35 -7.32 -11.50
N PRO A 92 -2.39 -6.81 -10.81
CA PRO A 92 -2.49 -5.39 -10.48
C PRO A 92 -1.27 -4.82 -9.78
N MET A 93 -0.58 -5.60 -8.95
CA MET A 93 0.60 -5.16 -8.23
C MET A 93 1.82 -5.03 -9.16
N ASP A 94 1.99 -5.91 -10.14
CA ASP A 94 3.05 -5.79 -11.15
C ASP A 94 2.87 -4.51 -11.99
N VAL A 95 1.62 -4.21 -12.36
CA VAL A 95 1.29 -2.99 -13.09
C VAL A 95 1.55 -1.77 -12.22
N LEU A 96 1.08 -1.77 -10.97
CA LEU A 96 1.33 -0.66 -10.05
C LEU A 96 2.83 -0.43 -9.84
N GLN A 97 3.61 -1.49 -9.61
CA GLN A 97 5.06 -1.40 -9.40
C GLN A 97 5.77 -0.76 -10.60
N ALA A 98 5.43 -1.20 -11.81
CA ALA A 98 6.03 -0.70 -13.05
C ALA A 98 5.66 0.76 -13.32
N PHE A 99 4.39 1.12 -13.13
CA PHE A 99 3.91 2.47 -13.42
C PHE A 99 4.29 3.48 -12.34
N VAL A 100 4.50 3.06 -11.09
CA VAL A 100 5.15 3.90 -10.08
C VAL A 100 6.60 4.19 -10.45
N ALA A 101 7.38 3.17 -10.86
CA ALA A 101 8.76 3.39 -11.33
C ALA A 101 8.81 4.30 -12.56
N ALA A 102 7.86 4.15 -13.48
CA ALA A 102 7.79 4.92 -14.72
C ALA A 102 7.66 6.43 -14.49
N PHE A 103 7.22 6.90 -13.31
CA PHE A 103 7.22 8.34 -12.99
C PHE A 103 8.60 8.99 -13.14
N GLY A 104 9.69 8.27 -12.86
CA GLY A 104 11.04 8.80 -13.08
C GLY A 104 11.38 9.09 -14.56
N GLY A 105 10.60 8.54 -15.51
CA GLY A 105 10.72 8.86 -16.93
C GLY A 105 9.80 9.99 -17.41
N TYR A 106 8.83 10.41 -16.61
CA TYR A 106 7.86 11.45 -16.94
C TYR A 106 8.05 12.75 -16.16
N TYR A 107 8.81 12.72 -15.06
CA TYR A 107 9.05 13.85 -14.17
C TYR A 107 10.55 14.01 -13.91
N ASP A 108 10.97 15.25 -13.62
CA ASP A 108 12.37 15.58 -13.38
C ASP A 108 12.86 15.09 -12.00
N GLU A 109 13.85 14.21 -12.02
CA GLU A 109 14.43 13.57 -10.84
C GLU A 109 15.80 14.18 -10.42
N GLU A 110 16.33 15.20 -11.12
CA GLU A 110 17.69 15.70 -10.89
C GLU A 110 17.89 16.34 -9.50
N PHE A 111 16.84 16.91 -8.90
CA PHE A 111 16.96 17.64 -7.64
C PHE A 111 16.69 16.78 -6.41
N SER A 112 17.59 16.80 -5.43
CA SER A 112 17.44 16.09 -4.15
C SER A 112 17.10 17.03 -2.97
N THR A 113 16.44 18.16 -3.23
CA THR A 113 16.03 19.10 -2.17
C THR A 113 14.85 18.56 -1.35
N LYS A 114 14.62 19.16 -0.19
CA LYS A 114 13.48 18.83 0.66
C LYS A 114 12.16 19.12 -0.08
N GLU A 115 12.10 20.25 -0.78
CA GLU A 115 10.94 20.70 -1.56
C GLU A 115 10.65 19.76 -2.74
N ALA A 116 11.69 19.31 -3.45
CA ALA A 116 11.55 18.31 -4.51
C ALA A 116 11.01 16.99 -3.95
N SER A 117 11.44 16.59 -2.75
CA SER A 117 10.93 15.39 -2.07
C SER A 117 9.46 15.51 -1.70
N TYR A 118 9.00 16.67 -1.20
CA TYR A 118 7.57 16.92 -0.96
C TYR A 118 6.75 16.89 -2.23
N SER A 119 7.22 17.53 -3.30
CA SER A 119 6.52 17.51 -4.60
C SER A 119 6.36 16.07 -5.14
N ARG A 120 7.40 15.23 -5.01
CA ARG A 120 7.32 13.81 -5.37
C ARG A 120 6.37 13.02 -4.48
N ALA A 121 6.33 13.30 -3.18
CA ALA A 121 5.38 12.69 -2.27
C ALA A 121 3.93 13.04 -2.64
N ILE A 122 3.66 14.31 -2.95
CA ILE A 122 2.36 14.79 -3.45
C ILE A 122 2.00 14.06 -4.74
N ASN A 123 2.94 13.93 -5.69
CA ASN A 123 2.70 13.19 -6.94
C ASN A 123 2.36 11.73 -6.67
N LEU A 124 3.10 11.04 -5.79
CA LEU A 124 2.80 9.65 -5.42
C LEU A 124 1.41 9.52 -4.82
N ILE A 125 1.09 10.33 -3.81
CA ILE A 125 -0.22 10.31 -3.13
C ILE A 125 -1.33 10.56 -4.15
N ALA A 126 -1.23 11.65 -4.93
CA ALA A 126 -2.30 12.07 -5.83
C ALA A 126 -2.49 11.17 -7.07
N LYS A 127 -1.42 10.60 -7.63
CA LYS A 127 -1.45 9.91 -8.92
C LYS A 127 -1.62 8.40 -8.82
N VAL A 128 -1.21 7.77 -7.72
CA VAL A 128 -1.41 6.32 -7.52
C VAL A 128 -2.89 5.91 -7.66
N PRO A 129 -3.87 6.63 -7.08
CA PRO A 129 -5.29 6.38 -7.32
C PRO A 129 -5.67 6.33 -8.81
N THR A 130 -5.13 7.25 -9.60
CA THR A 130 -5.39 7.34 -11.04
C THR A 130 -4.72 6.21 -11.83
N ILE A 131 -3.55 5.73 -11.41
CA ILE A 131 -2.92 4.53 -11.97
C ILE A 131 -3.83 3.32 -11.75
N VAL A 132 -4.24 3.10 -10.49
CA VAL A 132 -5.04 1.93 -10.08
C VAL A 132 -6.40 1.94 -10.78
N SER A 133 -7.10 3.07 -10.79
CA SER A 133 -8.41 3.19 -11.45
C SER A 133 -8.30 3.07 -12.98
N SER A 134 -7.29 3.67 -13.60
CA SER A 134 -7.04 3.54 -15.04
C SER A 134 -6.81 2.08 -15.42
N TRP A 135 -5.91 1.38 -14.71
CA TRP A 135 -5.64 -0.03 -14.97
C TRP A 135 -6.88 -0.90 -14.79
N HIS A 136 -7.61 -0.72 -13.68
CA HIS A 136 -8.86 -1.44 -13.42
C HIS A 136 -9.84 -1.30 -14.58
N ARG A 137 -9.99 -0.10 -15.15
CA ARG A 137 -10.93 0.13 -16.25
C ARG A 137 -10.44 -0.43 -17.57
N ILE A 138 -9.16 -0.21 -17.89
CA ILE A 138 -8.51 -0.75 -19.10
C ILE A 138 -8.65 -2.27 -19.14
N ARG A 139 -8.28 -2.98 -18.07
CA ARG A 139 -8.33 -4.45 -18.04
C ARG A 139 -9.74 -5.01 -18.14
N ASN A 140 -10.75 -4.24 -17.70
CA ASN A 140 -12.17 -4.58 -17.80
C ASN A 140 -12.85 -4.02 -19.07
N GLY A 141 -12.10 -3.47 -20.03
CA GLY A 141 -12.65 -2.92 -21.28
C GLY A 141 -13.54 -1.69 -21.08
N LYS A 142 -13.43 -1.01 -19.95
CA LYS A 142 -14.17 0.23 -19.64
C LYS A 142 -13.35 1.45 -20.06
N LYS A 143 -14.02 2.53 -20.46
CA LYS A 143 -13.37 3.82 -20.74
C LYS A 143 -12.80 4.41 -19.46
N ILE A 144 -11.58 4.92 -19.50
CA ILE A 144 -10.95 5.64 -18.38
C ILE A 144 -11.80 6.84 -17.97
N ILE A 145 -11.82 7.14 -16.67
CA ILE A 145 -12.48 8.32 -16.09
C ILE A 145 -11.38 9.20 -15.51
N GLU A 146 -11.40 10.46 -15.91
CA GLU A 146 -10.44 11.46 -15.42
C GLU A 146 -10.80 11.89 -13.98
N PRO A 147 -9.81 12.34 -13.18
CA PRO A 147 -10.05 12.83 -11.84
C PRO A 147 -11.06 13.99 -11.81
N ASP A 148 -11.93 14.01 -10.79
CA ASP A 148 -12.85 15.12 -10.50
C ASP A 148 -12.24 16.00 -9.40
N SER A 149 -12.07 17.30 -9.68
CA SER A 149 -11.44 18.26 -8.77
C SER A 149 -12.29 18.60 -7.54
N ASP A 150 -13.60 18.40 -7.62
CA ASP A 150 -14.54 18.79 -6.55
C ASP A 150 -14.63 17.72 -5.46
N LEU A 151 -14.10 16.52 -5.70
CA LEU A 151 -14.16 15.38 -4.80
C LEU A 151 -12.96 15.32 -3.84
N SER A 152 -13.19 14.80 -2.64
CA SER A 152 -12.12 14.36 -1.72
C SER A 152 -11.25 13.29 -2.37
N HIS A 153 -10.09 13.01 -1.77
CA HIS A 153 -9.19 11.97 -2.26
C HIS A 153 -9.89 10.60 -2.33
N ALA A 154 -10.61 10.23 -1.27
CA ALA A 154 -11.38 9.00 -1.17
C ALA A 154 -12.52 8.95 -2.21
N ALA A 155 -13.34 10.00 -2.29
CA ALA A 155 -14.45 10.04 -3.25
C ALA A 155 -13.96 10.04 -4.70
N ASN A 156 -12.89 10.76 -5.01
CA ASN A 156 -12.30 10.79 -6.34
C ASN A 156 -11.81 9.40 -6.77
N PHE A 157 -11.15 8.65 -5.88
CA PHE A 157 -10.73 7.29 -6.19
C PHE A 157 -11.92 6.37 -6.51
N LEU A 158 -12.95 6.36 -5.66
CA LEU A 158 -14.15 5.55 -5.85
C LEU A 158 -14.91 5.94 -7.13
N PHE A 159 -15.02 7.25 -7.39
CA PHE A 159 -15.61 7.78 -8.62
C PHE A 159 -14.85 7.32 -9.86
N MET A 160 -13.52 7.47 -9.89
CA MET A 160 -12.72 7.02 -11.03
C MET A 160 -12.81 5.50 -11.22
N LEU A 161 -12.90 4.71 -10.14
CA LEU A 161 -13.00 3.26 -10.22
C LEU A 161 -14.35 2.81 -10.82
N ASN A 162 -15.44 3.30 -10.24
CA ASN A 162 -16.80 2.81 -10.51
C ASN A 162 -17.50 3.57 -11.64
N GLY A 163 -17.23 4.87 -11.75
CA GLY A 163 -17.85 5.82 -12.68
C GLY A 163 -19.10 6.52 -12.15
N GLU A 164 -19.37 6.36 -10.87
CA GLU A 164 -20.46 7.02 -10.14
C GLU A 164 -19.90 7.62 -8.85
N LYS A 165 -20.42 8.77 -8.43
CA LYS A 165 -20.00 9.40 -7.17
C LYS A 165 -20.47 8.52 -6.01
N PRO A 166 -19.59 8.17 -5.05
CA PRO A 166 -20.00 7.36 -3.91
C PRO A 166 -21.00 8.12 -3.04
N ASP A 167 -21.82 7.39 -2.32
CA ASP A 167 -22.57 7.98 -1.22
C ASP A 167 -21.62 8.40 -0.07
N PRO A 168 -22.07 9.30 0.83
CA PRO A 168 -21.22 9.81 1.91
C PRO A 168 -20.73 8.74 2.90
N GLU A 169 -21.48 7.65 3.08
CA GLU A 169 -21.10 6.58 4.01
C GLU A 169 -19.95 5.76 3.43
N LEU A 170 -20.07 5.35 2.16
CA LEU A 170 -19.02 4.63 1.45
C LEU A 170 -17.75 5.48 1.29
N GLU A 171 -17.88 6.76 0.99
CA GLU A 171 -16.75 7.70 0.97
C GLU A 171 -16.02 7.70 2.32
N ARG A 172 -16.77 7.83 3.43
CA ARG A 172 -16.18 7.89 4.76
C ARG A 172 -15.51 6.58 5.17
N ILE A 173 -16.13 5.44 4.87
CA ILE A 173 -15.53 4.12 5.16
C ILE A 173 -14.19 4.00 4.43
N PHE A 174 -14.15 4.35 3.15
CA PHE A 174 -12.92 4.25 2.37
C PHE A 174 -11.85 5.23 2.84
N ASP A 175 -12.22 6.47 3.20
CA ASP A 175 -11.32 7.45 3.81
C ASP A 175 -10.69 6.93 5.12
N ILE A 176 -11.49 6.29 5.99
CA ILE A 176 -10.97 5.64 7.20
C ILE A 176 -10.00 4.51 6.85
N CYS A 177 -10.31 3.68 5.84
CA CYS A 177 -9.39 2.64 5.38
C CYS A 177 -8.05 3.21 4.94
N LEU A 178 -8.04 4.35 4.25
CA LEU A 178 -6.82 5.03 3.84
C LEU A 178 -6.01 5.55 5.03
N ILE A 179 -6.66 6.17 6.04
CA ILE A 179 -6.00 6.60 7.28
C ILE A 179 -5.35 5.40 7.99
N LEU A 180 -6.08 4.30 8.12
CA LEU A 180 -5.62 3.08 8.79
C LEU A 180 -4.40 2.45 8.11
N HIS A 181 -4.23 2.65 6.81
CA HIS A 181 -3.09 2.11 6.02
C HIS A 181 -2.00 3.14 5.75
N ALA A 182 -2.12 4.38 6.23
CA ALA A 182 -1.21 5.47 5.88
C ALA A 182 0.23 5.24 6.34
N ASP A 183 0.46 4.59 7.48
CA ASP A 183 1.78 4.17 7.92
C ASP A 183 1.72 2.97 8.89
N HIS A 184 2.77 2.15 8.91
CA HIS A 184 2.86 1.03 9.85
C HIS A 184 4.32 0.75 10.22
N THR A 185 5.03 1.78 10.67
CA THR A 185 6.44 1.72 11.11
C THR A 185 7.37 1.10 10.05
N LEU A 186 8.41 0.38 10.46
CA LEU A 186 9.37 -0.31 9.58
C LEU A 186 8.86 -1.71 9.17
N ASN A 187 7.66 -1.77 8.59
CA ASN A 187 7.20 -2.97 7.89
C ASN A 187 8.08 -3.25 6.65
N ALA A 188 7.93 -4.44 6.04
CA ALA A 188 8.81 -4.90 4.96
C ALA A 188 8.89 -3.93 3.76
N SER A 189 7.75 -3.34 3.35
CA SER A 189 7.73 -2.39 2.22
C SER A 189 8.35 -1.04 2.59
N THR A 190 8.10 -0.53 3.79
CA THR A 190 8.78 0.68 4.28
C THR A 190 10.29 0.47 4.39
N PHE A 191 10.73 -0.71 4.87
CA PHE A 191 12.14 -1.04 4.97
C PHE A 191 12.81 -1.13 3.60
N ALA A 192 12.17 -1.78 2.61
CA ALA A 192 12.65 -1.83 1.23
C ALA A 192 12.78 -0.44 0.60
N ALA A 193 11.78 0.43 0.82
CA ALA A 193 11.85 1.82 0.35
C ALA A 193 13.04 2.57 0.95
N ARG A 194 13.29 2.40 2.25
CA ARG A 194 14.40 3.04 2.96
C ARG A 194 15.76 2.52 2.51
N GLU A 195 15.87 1.21 2.26
CA GLU A 195 17.09 0.60 1.74
C GLU A 195 17.46 1.22 0.39
N VAL A 196 16.53 1.25 -0.57
CA VAL A 196 16.75 1.87 -1.89
C VAL A 196 17.05 3.36 -1.74
N ALA A 197 16.30 4.09 -0.93
CA ALA A 197 16.56 5.51 -0.67
C ALA A 197 17.96 5.76 -0.05
N SER A 198 18.49 4.84 0.76
CA SER A 198 19.82 4.96 1.37
C SER A 198 20.97 5.00 0.36
N THR A 199 20.73 4.46 -0.85
CA THR A 199 21.65 4.52 -1.98
C THR A 199 21.59 5.85 -2.75
N ARG A 200 20.73 6.79 -2.32
CA ARG A 200 20.37 8.03 -3.02
C ARG A 200 19.62 7.82 -4.34
N ALA A 201 18.99 6.66 -4.52
CA ALA A 201 18.02 6.47 -5.58
C ALA A 201 16.83 7.43 -5.40
N HIS A 202 16.23 7.84 -6.50
CA HIS A 202 15.11 8.77 -6.51
C HIS A 202 13.83 8.16 -5.91
N MET A 203 12.90 9.01 -5.45
CA MET A 203 11.77 8.59 -4.61
C MET A 203 10.84 7.59 -5.31
N TYR A 204 10.61 7.73 -6.62
CA TYR A 204 9.78 6.78 -7.36
C TYR A 204 10.39 5.37 -7.45
N SER A 205 11.72 5.26 -7.49
CA SER A 205 12.42 3.96 -7.39
C SER A 205 12.25 3.33 -6.02
N ALA A 206 12.41 4.13 -4.95
CA ALA A 206 12.17 3.67 -3.58
C ALA A 206 10.71 3.22 -3.37
N ALA A 207 9.74 3.98 -3.89
CA ALA A 207 8.32 3.64 -3.84
C ALA A 207 8.02 2.36 -4.65
N SER A 208 8.62 2.18 -5.82
CA SER A 208 8.46 0.95 -6.61
C SER A 208 9.01 -0.29 -5.88
N ALA A 209 10.17 -0.17 -5.20
CA ALA A 209 10.68 -1.23 -4.35
C ALA A 209 9.73 -1.55 -3.18
N ALA A 210 9.11 -0.53 -2.59
CA ALA A 210 8.09 -0.70 -1.56
C ALA A 210 6.87 -1.48 -2.09
N VAL A 211 6.38 -1.14 -3.30
CA VAL A 211 5.26 -1.85 -3.95
C VAL A 211 5.60 -3.31 -4.19
N GLY A 212 6.81 -3.61 -4.67
CA GLY A 212 7.27 -4.99 -4.87
C GLY A 212 7.37 -5.78 -3.57
N ALA A 213 7.82 -5.17 -2.48
CA ALA A 213 7.80 -5.81 -1.16
C ALA A 213 6.38 -5.98 -0.60
N LEU A 214 5.45 -5.07 -0.94
CA LEU A 214 4.05 -5.13 -0.54
C LEU A 214 3.26 -6.21 -1.28
N SER A 215 3.63 -6.53 -2.52
CA SER A 215 2.90 -7.52 -3.34
C SER A 215 3.05 -8.96 -2.84
N GLY A 216 4.03 -9.24 -1.97
CA GLY A 216 4.21 -10.57 -1.39
C GLY A 216 3.02 -11.03 -0.55
N GLU A 217 2.70 -12.33 -0.64
CA GLU A 217 1.58 -12.97 0.05
C GLU A 217 1.61 -12.78 1.58
N LEU A 218 2.81 -12.74 2.16
CA LEU A 218 3.03 -12.57 3.61
C LEU A 218 2.98 -11.10 4.09
N HIS A 219 2.71 -10.15 3.19
CA HIS A 219 2.61 -8.73 3.53
C HIS A 219 1.27 -8.15 3.05
N GLY A 220 1.24 -7.38 1.96
CA GLY A 220 0.01 -6.75 1.47
C GLY A 220 -0.97 -7.73 0.82
N GLY A 221 -0.48 -8.89 0.35
CA GLY A 221 -1.33 -9.95 -0.21
C GLY A 221 -2.31 -10.57 0.80
N ALA A 222 -2.08 -10.39 2.11
CA ALA A 222 -2.93 -10.96 3.14
C ALA A 222 -4.40 -10.49 3.04
N ASN A 223 -4.64 -9.21 2.71
CA ASN A 223 -6.01 -8.69 2.56
C ASN A 223 -6.76 -9.37 1.41
N TYR A 224 -6.05 -9.67 0.32
CA TYR A 224 -6.60 -10.41 -0.82
C TYR A 224 -6.95 -11.84 -0.41
N GLU A 225 -6.07 -12.52 0.35
CA GLU A 225 -6.33 -13.86 0.87
C GLU A 225 -7.50 -13.90 1.87
N VAL A 226 -7.66 -12.88 2.71
CA VAL A 226 -8.83 -12.76 3.59
C VAL A 226 -10.11 -12.63 2.76
N MET A 227 -10.13 -11.80 1.72
CA MET A 227 -11.30 -11.67 0.85
C MET A 227 -11.60 -12.96 0.09
N ARG A 228 -10.58 -13.65 -0.41
CA ARG A 228 -10.71 -14.96 -1.04
C ARG A 228 -11.33 -15.98 -0.08
N MET A 229 -10.81 -16.04 1.15
CA MET A 229 -11.33 -16.88 2.21
C MET A 229 -12.81 -16.60 2.50
N LEU A 230 -13.21 -15.33 2.63
CA LEU A 230 -14.60 -14.96 2.87
C LEU A 230 -15.52 -15.36 1.71
N LEU A 231 -15.06 -15.21 0.46
CA LEU A 231 -15.79 -15.64 -0.73
C LEU A 231 -15.92 -17.16 -0.82
N ASP A 232 -14.91 -17.91 -0.36
CA ASP A 232 -14.94 -19.37 -0.32
C ASP A 232 -15.90 -19.90 0.77
N ILE A 233 -15.91 -19.25 1.95
CA ILE A 233 -16.79 -19.58 3.09
C ILE A 233 -18.26 -19.39 2.70
N LYS A 234 -18.59 -18.32 1.96
CA LYS A 234 -19.94 -17.93 1.48
C LYS A 234 -20.93 -17.56 2.57
N THR A 235 -21.13 -18.41 3.59
CA THR A 235 -22.12 -18.21 4.67
C THR A 235 -21.48 -18.46 6.04
N GLU A 236 -22.01 -17.82 7.08
CA GLU A 236 -21.51 -17.92 8.45
C GLU A 236 -21.47 -19.37 8.97
N GLU A 237 -22.45 -20.19 8.59
CA GLU A 237 -22.56 -21.61 8.97
C GLU A 237 -21.35 -22.44 8.50
N ASN A 238 -20.66 -22.02 7.44
CA ASN A 238 -19.51 -22.72 6.87
C ASN A 238 -18.17 -22.31 7.50
N VAL A 239 -18.17 -21.31 8.40
CA VAL A 239 -16.92 -20.80 8.98
C VAL A 239 -16.18 -21.88 9.76
N GLU A 240 -16.88 -22.63 10.62
CA GLU A 240 -16.24 -23.63 11.47
C GLU A 240 -15.65 -24.79 10.66
N SER A 241 -16.39 -25.28 9.66
CA SER A 241 -15.92 -26.37 8.79
C SER A 241 -14.73 -25.95 7.94
N TYR A 242 -14.79 -24.75 7.33
CA TYR A 242 -13.70 -24.22 6.51
C TYR A 242 -12.42 -24.04 7.32
N ILE A 243 -12.51 -23.45 8.53
CA ILE A 243 -11.37 -23.25 9.43
C ILE A 243 -10.76 -24.60 9.81
N LYS A 244 -11.57 -25.59 10.20
CA LYS A 244 -11.09 -26.93 10.56
C LYS A 244 -10.35 -27.58 9.39
N GLU A 245 -10.93 -27.56 8.19
CA GLU A 245 -10.31 -28.15 7.00
C GLU A 245 -8.97 -27.47 6.66
N LYS A 246 -8.91 -26.14 6.74
CA LYS A 246 -7.66 -25.40 6.50
C LYS A 246 -6.58 -25.74 7.53
N PHE A 247 -6.95 -25.88 8.81
CA PHE A 247 -6.01 -26.30 9.86
C PHE A 247 -5.50 -27.71 9.66
N GLU A 248 -6.36 -28.67 9.30
CA GLU A 248 -5.92 -30.05 9.03
C GLU A 248 -4.98 -30.11 7.82
N ARG A 249 -5.29 -29.41 6.72
CA ARG A 249 -4.37 -29.31 5.57
C ARG A 249 -3.02 -28.67 5.92
N MET A 250 -3.01 -27.64 6.78
CA MET A 250 -1.76 -27.04 7.24
C MET A 250 -0.95 -28.00 8.12
N LYS A 251 -1.60 -28.79 8.99
CA LYS A 251 -0.92 -29.82 9.78
C LYS A 251 -0.30 -30.88 8.86
N GLU A 252 -1.03 -31.36 7.86
CA GLU A 252 -0.51 -32.32 6.88
C GLU A 252 0.73 -31.76 6.15
N LEU A 253 0.69 -30.50 5.74
CA LEU A 253 1.85 -29.82 5.13
C LEU A 253 3.03 -29.71 6.10
N TRP A 254 2.80 -29.36 7.37
CA TRP A 254 3.87 -29.28 8.37
C TRP A 254 4.44 -30.65 8.73
N GLU A 255 3.61 -31.68 8.80
CA GLU A 255 4.04 -33.06 9.02
C GLU A 255 4.82 -33.60 7.82
N TRP A 256 4.40 -33.27 6.60
CA TRP A 256 5.11 -33.60 5.37
C TRP A 256 6.47 -32.89 5.30
N ASP A 257 6.52 -31.59 5.60
CA ASP A 257 7.77 -30.81 5.59
C ASP A 257 8.75 -31.27 6.68
N MET A 258 8.24 -31.66 7.87
CA MET A 258 9.05 -32.31 8.91
C MET A 258 9.56 -33.71 8.49
N GLN A 259 8.77 -34.50 7.76
CA GLN A 259 9.23 -35.79 7.20
C GLN A 259 10.29 -35.58 6.11
N TYR A 260 10.13 -34.59 5.24
CA TYR A 260 11.10 -34.24 4.20
C TYR A 260 12.41 -33.68 4.78
N THR A 261 12.32 -32.85 5.82
CA THR A 261 13.50 -32.33 6.53
C THR A 261 14.26 -33.46 7.25
N LYS A 262 13.55 -34.49 7.75
CA LYS A 262 14.18 -35.72 8.28
C LYS A 262 14.83 -36.57 7.18
N LEU A 263 14.21 -36.70 6.01
CA LEU A 263 14.78 -37.44 4.88
C LEU A 263 16.04 -36.76 4.33
N LEU A 264 16.04 -35.43 4.19
CA LEU A 264 17.20 -34.65 3.73
C LEU A 264 18.37 -34.61 4.73
N THR A 265 18.12 -34.89 6.01
CA THR A 265 19.17 -34.99 7.05
C THR A 265 19.68 -36.42 7.27
N LEU A 266 19.00 -37.44 6.75
CA LEU A 266 19.42 -38.84 6.80
C LEU A 266 20.35 -39.25 5.64
N ASP A 267 20.40 -38.49 4.54
CA ASP A 267 21.30 -38.74 3.39
C ASP A 267 22.69 -38.07 3.48
N LEU A 268 23.05 -37.47 4.62
CA LEU A 268 24.38 -36.88 4.87
C LEU A 268 25.23 -37.66 5.89
N LYS A 269 24.92 -38.93 6.13
CA LYS A 269 25.75 -39.84 6.93
C LYS A 269 26.11 -41.13 6.18
N TYR A 270 26.90 -41.02 5.12
CA TYR A 270 27.84 -42.06 4.69
C TYR A 270 29.06 -41.41 4.03
#